data_AF-A0A6C7D5Y1-F1
#
_entry.id   AF-A0A6C7D5Y1-F1
#
_cell.length_a   1.000
_cell.length_b   1.000
_cell.length_c   1.000
_cell.angle_alpha   90.00
_cell.angle_beta   90.00
_cell.angle_gamma   90.00
#
_symmetry.space_group_name_H-M   'P 1'
#
loop_
_entity.id
_entity.type
_entity.pdbx_description
1 polymer ?
#
loop_
_entity_poly.entity_id
_entity_poly.type
_entity_poly.pdbx_seq_one_letter_code
_entity_poly.pdbx_strand_id
1 'polypeptide(L)'
;MLLDICEEMTNVVSEIANSAFTDEYLGYFESLSETEQRSILSDYSRYLESVGLTCSDVNLELFSQDLYPLDATPANLSRLSSSASEDELDAYSDSLVMFIIGPS
;
A
#
# COMPACT_ATOMS: atom_id res chain seq x y z
N MET A 1 10.46 -16.23 -2.23
CA MET A 1 10.66 -15.81 -3.64
C MET A 1 10.64 -14.30 -3.64
N LEU A 2 11.65 -13.65 -4.25
CA LEU A 2 11.60 -12.21 -4.51
C LEU A 2 10.82 -12.06 -5.81
N LEU A 3 9.63 -11.47 -5.74
CA LEU A 3 8.89 -11.08 -6.93
C LEU A 3 9.61 -9.87 -7.52
N ASP A 4 9.99 -9.95 -8.80
CA ASP A 4 10.49 -8.77 -9.49
C ASP A 4 9.32 -7.77 -9.60
N ILE A 5 9.52 -6.58 -9.02
CA ILE A 5 8.54 -5.50 -9.10
C ILE A 5 8.50 -5.01 -10.54
N CYS A 6 7.30 -4.81 -11.08
CA CYS A 6 7.13 -4.21 -12.40
C CYS A 6 7.80 -2.84 -12.44
N GLU A 7 8.62 -2.57 -13.46
CA GLU A 7 9.38 -1.32 -13.58
C GLU A 7 8.46 -0.09 -13.53
N GLU A 8 7.29 -0.18 -14.15
CA GLU A 8 6.26 0.87 -14.11
C GLU A 8 5.74 1.14 -12.69
N MET A 9 5.69 0.11 -11.84
CA MET A 9 5.17 0.19 -10.47
C MET A 9 6.25 0.54 -9.44
N THR A 10 7.54 0.52 -9.84
CA THR A 10 8.66 0.89 -8.97
C THR A 10 8.56 2.35 -8.52
N ASN A 11 8.16 3.24 -9.45
CA ASN A 11 7.94 4.65 -9.12
C ASN A 11 6.78 4.82 -8.15
N VAL A 12 5.66 4.12 -8.38
CA VAL A 12 4.48 4.19 -7.50
C VAL A 12 4.81 3.72 -6.08
N VAL A 13 5.51 2.59 -5.94
CA VAL A 13 5.93 2.08 -4.63
C VAL A 13 6.88 3.07 -3.93
N SER A 14 7.77 3.70 -4.70
CA SER A 14 8.67 4.73 -4.17
C SER A 14 7.92 5.99 -3.75
N GLU A 15 6.91 6.43 -4.50
CA GLU A 15 6.07 7.58 -4.16
C GLU A 15 5.24 7.31 -2.88
N ILE A 16 4.70 6.11 -2.74
CA ILE A 16 4.02 5.69 -1.50
C ILE A 16 4.99 5.70 -0.32
N ALA A 17 6.18 5.12 -0.49
CA ALA A 17 7.21 5.11 0.56
C ALA A 17 7.65 6.52 0.98
N ASN A 18 7.57 7.51 0.07
CA ASN A 18 7.86 8.91 0.34
C ASN A 18 6.61 9.73 0.73
N SER A 19 5.50 9.06 1.03
CA SER A 19 4.26 9.69 1.49
C SER A 19 3.64 10.70 0.51
N ALA A 20 3.82 10.51 -0.81
CA ALA A 20 3.37 11.47 -1.83
C ALA A 20 1.85 11.72 -1.87
N PHE A 21 1.07 10.94 -1.12
CA PHE A 21 -0.38 11.10 -0.96
C PHE A 21 -0.77 12.16 0.08
N THR A 22 0.17 12.69 0.86
CA THR A 22 -0.10 13.70 1.89
C THR A 22 1.03 14.72 1.99
N ASP A 23 0.68 15.97 2.32
CA ASP A 23 1.66 17.01 2.67
C ASP A 23 2.05 16.98 4.17
N GLU A 24 1.40 16.11 4.96
CA GLU A 24 1.61 15.99 6.40
C GLU A 24 2.83 15.11 6.74
N TYR A 25 3.55 15.49 7.80
CA TYR A 25 4.67 14.70 8.29
C TYR A 25 4.18 13.47 9.09
N LEU A 26 4.37 12.28 8.53
CA LEU A 26 3.87 11.04 9.11
C LEU A 26 4.64 10.53 10.33
N GLY A 27 5.82 11.09 10.67
CA GLY A 27 6.61 10.61 11.83
C GLY A 27 5.98 10.85 13.21
N TYR A 28 4.75 11.39 13.26
CA TYR A 28 3.92 11.46 14.46
C TYR A 28 2.49 11.00 14.18
N PHE A 29 2.27 10.20 13.15
CA PHE A 29 0.94 9.77 12.69
C PHE A 29 0.09 9.22 13.85
N GLU A 30 0.66 8.36 14.69
CA GLU A 30 -0.02 7.74 15.83
C GLU A 30 -0.37 8.76 16.94
N SER A 31 0.28 9.93 16.94
CA SER A 31 0.02 11.03 17.88
C SER A 31 -0.98 12.06 17.35
N LEU A 32 -1.35 11.99 16.07
CA LEU A 32 -2.37 12.84 15.48
C LEU A 32 -3.76 12.54 16.05
N SER A 33 -4.70 13.48 15.89
CA SER A 33 -6.09 13.22 16.22
C SER A 33 -6.71 12.20 15.26
N GLU A 34 -7.76 11.50 15.71
CA GLU A 34 -8.50 10.56 14.84
C GLU A 34 -9.03 11.21 13.55
N THR A 35 -9.29 12.53 13.58
CA THR A 35 -9.78 13.25 12.41
C THR A 35 -8.67 13.45 11.38
N GLU A 36 -7.47 13.81 11.84
CA GLU A 36 -6.29 13.96 10.99
C GLU A 36 -5.84 12.61 10.43
N GLN A 37 -5.78 11.57 11.27
CA GLN A 37 -5.48 10.21 10.82
C GLN A 37 -6.46 9.77 9.74
N ARG A 38 -7.77 9.95 9.96
CA ARG A 38 -8.80 9.59 8.97
C ARG A 38 -8.66 10.36 7.66
N SER A 39 -8.25 11.63 7.71
CA SER A 39 -7.97 12.40 6.49
C SER A 39 -6.83 11.78 5.70
N ILE A 40 -5.70 11.49 6.36
CA ILE A 40 -4.52 10.86 5.75
C ILE A 40 -4.87 9.49 5.16
N LEU A 41 -5.61 8.65 5.91
CA LEU A 41 -6.05 7.34 5.42
C LEU A 41 -6.98 7.48 4.20
N SER A 42 -7.85 8.48 4.18
CA SER A 42 -8.70 8.75 3.01
C SER A 42 -7.88 9.18 1.79
N ASP A 43 -6.83 9.98 1.98
CA ASP A 43 -5.98 10.42 0.89
C ASP A 43 -5.08 9.29 0.38
N TYR A 44 -4.58 8.44 1.28
CA TYR A 44 -3.89 7.20 0.94
C TYR A 44 -4.79 6.26 0.11
N SER A 45 -6.01 5.97 0.55
CA SER A 45 -6.94 5.12 -0.21
C SER A 45 -7.24 5.69 -1.60
N ARG A 46 -7.48 7.02 -1.70
CA ARG A 46 -7.69 7.68 -2.99
C ARG A 46 -6.46 7.58 -3.90
N TYR A 47 -5.27 7.70 -3.33
CA TYR A 47 -4.02 7.55 -4.07
C TYR A 47 -3.90 6.13 -4.64
N LEU A 48 -4.12 5.10 -3.81
CA LEU A 48 -4.10 3.71 -4.24
C LEU A 48 -5.07 3.45 -5.41
N GLU A 49 -6.32 3.91 -5.29
CA GLU A 49 -7.31 3.79 -6.35
C GLU A 49 -6.84 4.44 -7.67
N SER A 50 -6.16 5.60 -7.59
CA SER A 50 -5.66 6.32 -8.77
C SER A 50 -4.58 5.57 -9.53
N VAL A 51 -3.78 4.75 -8.83
CA VAL A 51 -2.75 3.87 -9.41
C VAL A 51 -3.26 2.43 -9.63
N GLY A 52 -4.54 2.20 -9.35
CA GLY A 52 -5.25 0.93 -9.50
C GLY A 52 -4.84 -0.15 -8.51
N LEU A 53 -4.34 0.25 -7.34
CA LEU A 53 -4.12 -0.61 -6.18
C LEU A 53 -5.30 -0.48 -5.21
N THR A 54 -5.43 -1.44 -4.30
CA THR A 54 -6.46 -1.42 -3.25
C THR A 54 -5.90 -1.72 -1.87
N CYS A 55 -6.56 -1.15 -0.86
CA CYS A 55 -6.43 -1.57 0.52
C CYS A 55 -7.83 -1.57 1.15
N SER A 56 -8.27 -2.71 1.67
CA SER A 56 -9.53 -2.86 2.38
C SER A 56 -9.51 -2.07 3.68
N ASP A 57 -10.68 -1.66 4.16
CA ASP A 57 -10.81 -0.91 5.43
C ASP A 57 -10.15 -1.65 6.61
N VAL A 58 -10.24 -2.99 6.61
CA VAL A 58 -9.64 -3.84 7.65
C VAL A 58 -8.11 -3.78 7.61
N ASN A 59 -7.50 -3.88 6.42
CA ASN A 59 -6.05 -3.80 6.28
C ASN A 59 -5.55 -2.36 6.48
N LEU A 60 -6.38 -1.37 6.19
CA LEU A 60 -6.06 0.05 6.37
C LEU A 60 -5.88 0.42 7.85
N GLU A 61 -6.50 -0.32 8.77
CA GLU A 61 -6.25 -0.19 10.23
C GLU A 61 -4.79 -0.49 10.62
N LEU A 62 -4.03 -1.19 9.77
CA LEU A 62 -2.62 -1.52 10.00
C LEU A 62 -1.65 -0.44 9.53
N PHE A 63 -2.16 0.66 8.98
CA PHE A 63 -1.36 1.80 8.56
C PHE A 63 -0.63 2.42 9.75
N SER A 64 0.66 2.67 9.57
CA SER A 64 1.49 3.39 10.54
C SER A 64 2.42 4.37 9.83
N GLN A 65 3.17 5.14 10.61
CA GLN A 65 4.19 6.04 10.07
C GLN A 65 5.18 5.36 9.12
N ASP A 66 5.48 4.08 9.34
CA ASP A 66 6.53 3.32 8.63
C ASP A 66 5.95 2.23 7.70
N LEU A 67 4.66 1.90 7.86
CA LEU A 67 4.01 0.76 7.20
C LEU A 67 2.78 1.21 6.41
N TYR A 68 2.86 1.08 5.08
CA TYR A 68 1.76 1.41 4.17
C TYR A 68 1.12 0.11 3.64
N PRO A 69 -0.07 -0.28 4.15
CA PRO A 69 -0.70 -1.55 3.83
C PRO A 69 -1.32 -1.54 2.43
N LEU A 70 -1.30 -2.71 1.79
CA LEU A 70 -1.98 -3.04 0.54
C LEU A 70 -2.64 -4.41 0.69
N ASP A 71 -3.78 -4.63 0.04
CA ASP A 71 -4.33 -5.98 -0.01
C ASP A 71 -3.42 -6.88 -0.85
N ALA A 72 -3.14 -8.10 -0.38
CA ALA A 72 -2.42 -9.11 -1.17
C ALA A 72 -3.34 -9.82 -2.16
N THR A 73 -4.25 -9.08 -2.81
CA THR A 73 -5.17 -9.65 -3.80
C THR A 73 -4.42 -10.01 -5.09
N PRO A 74 -4.93 -10.98 -5.87
CA PRO A 74 -4.41 -11.26 -7.22
C PRO A 74 -4.30 -10.01 -8.11
N ALA A 75 -5.25 -9.07 -7.98
CA ALA A 75 -5.25 -7.82 -8.74
C ALA A 75 -4.07 -6.90 -8.36
N ASN A 76 -3.80 -6.72 -7.07
CA ASN A 76 -2.65 -5.92 -6.63
C ASN A 76 -1.33 -6.62 -6.97
N LEU A 77 -1.24 -7.94 -6.74
CA LEU A 77 -0.02 -8.72 -7.00
C LEU A 77 0.35 -8.74 -8.49
N SER A 78 -0.62 -8.93 -9.38
CA SER A 78 -0.39 -8.88 -10.84
C SER A 78 0.02 -7.50 -11.34
N ARG A 79 -0.39 -6.42 -10.66
CA ARG A 79 0.09 -5.07 -10.94
C ARG A 79 1.50 -4.81 -10.43
N LEU A 80 1.79 -5.31 -9.23
CA LEU A 80 3.07 -5.10 -8.56
C LEU A 80 4.18 -5.96 -9.16
N SER A 81 3.88 -7.14 -9.69
CA SER A 81 4.88 -8.07 -10.21
C SER A 81 4.73 -8.35 -11.70
N SER A 82 5.86 -8.35 -12.41
CA SER A 82 5.92 -8.78 -13.82
C SER A 82 6.06 -10.29 -14.00
N SER A 83 6.31 -11.04 -12.93
CA SER A 83 6.68 -12.46 -12.97
C SER A 83 5.65 -13.40 -12.32
N ALA A 84 4.60 -12.85 -11.70
CA ALA A 84 3.59 -13.67 -11.04
C ALA A 84 2.77 -14.44 -12.10
N SER A 85 2.82 -15.77 -12.02
CA SER A 85 1.92 -16.62 -12.79
C SER A 85 0.52 -16.64 -12.16
N GLU A 86 -0.54 -16.72 -12.96
CA GLU A 86 -1.93 -16.73 -12.47
C GLU A 86 -2.17 -17.87 -11.44
N ASP A 87 -1.51 -19.01 -11.61
CA ASP A 87 -1.60 -20.17 -10.71
C ASP A 87 -1.01 -19.90 -9.30
N GLU A 88 -0.03 -18.99 -9.19
CA GLU A 88 0.53 -18.59 -7.88
C GLU A 88 -0.35 -17.57 -7.17
N LEU A 89 -1.12 -16.76 -7.92
CA LEU A 89 -1.95 -15.69 -7.38
C LEU A 89 -3.20 -16.21 -6.65
N ASP A 90 -3.77 -17.33 -7.10
CA ASP A 90 -4.94 -17.98 -6.48
C ASP A 90 -4.65 -18.55 -5.08
N ALA A 91 -3.38 -18.71 -4.70
CA ALA A 91 -2.98 -19.15 -3.35
C ALA A 91 -3.05 -18.01 -2.31
N TYR A 92 -3.17 -16.75 -2.74
CA TYR A 92 -3.21 -15.60 -1.85
C TYR A 92 -4.64 -15.24 -1.48
N SER A 93 -4.99 -15.51 -0.22
CA SER A 93 -6.31 -15.21 0.35
C SER A 93 -6.53 -13.71 0.56
N ASP A 94 -7.77 -13.25 0.44
CA ASP A 94 -8.22 -11.86 0.68
C ASP A 94 -7.87 -11.30 2.08
N SER A 95 -7.42 -12.14 3.03
CA SER A 95 -7.01 -11.72 4.38
C SER A 95 -5.52 -11.40 4.52
N LEU A 96 -4.73 -11.53 3.45
CA LEU A 96 -3.29 -11.24 3.47
C LEU A 96 -3.05 -9.76 3.14
N VAL A 97 -2.09 -9.17 3.86
CA VAL A 97 -1.66 -7.78 3.70
C VAL A 97 -0.20 -7.73 3.27
N MET A 98 0.10 -6.86 2.31
CA MET A 98 1.46 -6.47 1.93
C MET A 98 1.76 -5.09 2.51
N PHE A 99 3.02 -4.84 2.85
CA PHE A 99 3.44 -3.53 3.33
C PHE A 99 4.51 -2.96 2.40
N ILE A 100 4.29 -1.73 1.97
CA ILE A 100 5.35 -0.86 1.49
C ILE A 100 5.96 -0.20 2.73
N ILE A 101 7.28 -0.29 2.88
CA ILE A 101 8.00 0.24 4.03
C ILE A 101 8.61 1.58 3.62
N GLY A 102 8.32 2.63 4.39
CA GLY A 102 8.92 3.96 4.20
C GLY A 102 10.43 3.97 4.49
N PRO A 103 11.15 5.04 4.14
CA PRO A 103 12.56 5.17 4.46
C PRO A 103 12.79 5.12 5.98
N SER A 104 13.67 4.21 6.40
CA SER A 104 14.13 4.02 7.80
C SER A 104 15.17 5.04 8.23
#